data_AF-A0A3R7MF54-F1
#
_entry.id   AF-A0A3R7MF54-F1
#
_cell.length_a   1.000
_cell.length_b   1.000
_cell.length_c   1.000
_cell.angle_alpha   90.00
_cell.angle_beta   90.00
_cell.angle_gamma   90.00
#
_symmetry.space_group_name_H-M   'P 1'
#
loop_
_entity.id
_entity.type
_entity.pdbx_description
1 polymer ?
#
loop_
_entity_poly.entity_id
_entity_poly.type
_entity_poly.pdbx_seq_one_letter_code
_entity_poly.pdbx_strand_id
1 'polypeptide(L)'
;MKVVLIGVGQAGGKVTQSLAQFDYDMGFNAVRGALAVNTARADLQNLDIDTALIGQDRVKGHGVGGDNELGAQIMQENATEVLDELDGRITTEAEAIV
;
A
#
# COMPACT_ATOMS: atom_id res chain seq x y z
N MET A 1 11.15 -7.78 15.09
CA MET A 1 11.44 -6.61 14.25
C MET A 1 10.13 -5.85 14.05
N LYS A 2 10.13 -4.53 14.15
CA LYS A 2 8.95 -3.67 13.93
C LYS A 2 8.96 -3.09 12.52
N VAL A 3 7.92 -3.32 11.73
CA VAL A 3 7.90 -2.95 10.30
C VAL A 3 6.67 -2.14 9.91
N VAL A 4 6.82 -1.31 8.88
CA VAL A 4 5.69 -0.72 8.14
C VAL A 4 5.61 -1.42 6.78
N LEU A 5 4.43 -1.87 6.39
CA LEU A 5 4.19 -2.60 5.15
C LEU A 5 3.54 -1.69 4.11
N ILE A 6 4.07 -1.68 2.90
CA ILE A 6 3.54 -0.93 1.75
C ILE A 6 3.29 -1.90 0.60
N GLY A 7 2.04 -2.36 0.48
CA GLY A 7 1.62 -3.24 -0.61
C GLY A 7 1.39 -2.46 -1.90
N VAL A 8 2.21 -2.67 -2.93
CA VAL A 8 2.03 -2.02 -4.24
C VAL A 8 1.30 -2.96 -5.21
N GLY A 9 0.22 -2.46 -5.82
CA GLY A 9 -0.61 -3.20 -6.76
C GLY A 9 -1.47 -4.29 -6.11
N GLN A 10 -2.17 -5.06 -6.93
CA GLN A 10 -3.15 -6.05 -6.46
C GLN A 10 -2.53 -7.12 -5.56
N ALA A 11 -1.41 -7.71 -6.00
CA ALA A 11 -0.74 -8.77 -5.27
C ALA A 11 -0.10 -8.23 -3.98
N GLY A 12 0.57 -7.08 -4.06
CA GLY A 12 1.17 -6.42 -2.90
C GLY A 12 0.13 -6.13 -1.82
N GLY A 13 -1.02 -5.55 -2.18
CA GLY A 13 -2.10 -5.29 -1.22
C GLY A 13 -2.61 -6.54 -0.49
N LYS A 14 -2.81 -7.64 -1.21
CA LYS A 14 -3.26 -8.92 -0.61
C LYS A 14 -2.21 -9.54 0.33
N VAL A 15 -0.93 -9.48 -0.04
CA VAL A 15 0.16 -9.98 0.80
C VAL A 15 0.29 -9.13 2.05
N THR A 16 0.26 -7.81 1.92
CA THR A 16 0.30 -6.86 3.04
C THR A 16 -0.85 -7.08 4.00
N GLN A 17 -2.09 -7.23 3.52
CA GLN A 17 -3.24 -7.60 4.35
C GLN A 17 -3.00 -8.90 5.12
N SER A 18 -2.55 -9.94 4.41
CA SER A 18 -2.36 -11.27 5.01
C SER A 18 -1.31 -11.24 6.13
N LEU A 19 -0.21 -10.50 5.93
CA LEU A 19 0.83 -10.33 6.94
C LEU A 19 0.37 -9.51 8.14
N ALA A 20 -0.34 -8.40 7.90
CA ALA A 20 -0.89 -7.56 8.97
C ALA A 20 -1.92 -8.34 9.81
N GLN A 21 -2.82 -9.08 9.16
CA GLN A 21 -3.81 -9.91 9.84
C GLN A 21 -3.14 -11.00 10.68
N PHE A 22 -2.14 -11.69 10.12
CA PHE A 22 -1.40 -12.71 10.84
C PHE A 22 -0.69 -12.15 12.08
N ASP A 23 -0.05 -10.98 11.98
CA ASP A 23 0.59 -10.32 13.12
C ASP A 23 -0.41 -9.98 14.24
N TYR A 24 -1.59 -9.49 13.84
CA TYR A 24 -2.69 -9.17 14.74
C TYR A 24 -3.23 -10.42 15.45
N ASP A 25 -3.57 -11.47 14.70
CA ASP A 25 -4.13 -12.72 15.22
C ASP A 25 -3.18 -13.41 16.21
N MET A 26 -1.88 -13.31 15.95
CA MET A 26 -0.84 -13.90 16.79
C MET A 26 -0.40 -12.99 17.95
N GLY A 27 -0.82 -11.73 17.96
CA GLY A 27 -0.47 -10.75 19.00
C GLY A 27 1.02 -10.39 19.05
N PHE A 28 1.74 -10.51 17.93
CA PHE A 28 3.18 -10.24 17.88
C PHE A 28 3.50 -8.75 17.94
N ASN A 29 2.60 -7.89 17.46
CA ASN A 29 2.79 -6.43 17.41
C ASN A 29 4.06 -6.04 16.63
N ALA A 30 4.38 -6.78 15.56
CA ALA A 30 5.51 -6.50 14.68
C ALA A 30 5.11 -5.52 13.58
N VAL A 31 3.87 -5.55 13.09
CA VAL A 31 3.40 -4.65 12.04
C VAL A 31 2.88 -3.36 12.68
N ARG A 32 3.58 -2.25 12.42
CA ARG A 32 3.27 -0.91 12.99
C ARG A 32 2.36 -0.07 12.11
N GLY A 33 2.28 -0.42 10.83
CA GLY A 33 1.38 0.17 9.87
C GLY A 33 1.35 -0.67 8.61
N ALA A 34 0.22 -0.63 7.92
CA ALA A 34 0.02 -1.27 6.62
C ALA A 34 -0.70 -0.29 5.69
N LEU A 35 -0.22 -0.16 4.46
CA LEU A 35 -0.86 0.64 3.41
C LEU A 35 -0.84 -0.16 2.11
N ALA A 36 -1.96 -0.21 1.38
CA ALA A 36 -2.01 -0.72 0.02
C ALA A 36 -2.18 0.42 -0.98
N VAL A 37 -1.24 0.53 -1.93
CA VAL A 37 -1.25 1.54 -2.99
C VAL A 37 -1.57 0.86 -4.32
N ASN A 38 -2.58 1.34 -5.04
CA ASN A 38 -2.93 0.80 -6.35
C ASN A 38 -3.57 1.85 -7.25
N THR A 39 -3.64 1.55 -8.55
CA THR A 39 -4.34 2.34 -9.57
C THR A 39 -5.72 1.78 -9.92
N ALA A 40 -6.06 0.59 -9.40
CA ALA A 40 -7.34 -0.07 -9.56
C ALA A 40 -8.18 0.00 -8.27
N ARG A 41 -9.31 0.72 -8.32
CA ARG A 41 -10.20 0.91 -7.16
C ARG A 41 -10.79 -0.41 -6.67
N ALA A 42 -11.17 -1.29 -7.58
CA ALA A 42 -11.78 -2.58 -7.26
C ALA A 42 -10.85 -3.49 -6.45
N ASP A 43 -9.54 -3.37 -6.64
CA ASP A 43 -8.57 -4.15 -5.87
C ASP A 43 -8.46 -3.66 -4.42
N LEU A 44 -8.56 -2.35 -4.19
CA LEU A 44 -8.45 -1.74 -2.86
C LEU A 44 -9.70 -1.94 -2.01
N GLN A 45 -10.89 -1.91 -2.62
CA GLN A 45 -12.18 -2.03 -1.91
C GLN A 45 -12.37 -3.34 -1.13
N ASN A 46 -11.55 -4.36 -1.41
CA ASN A 46 -11.63 -5.66 -0.76
C ASN A 46 -10.58 -5.86 0.34
N LEU A 47 -9.81 -4.82 0.67
CA LEU A 47 -8.79 -4.86 1.72
C LEU A 47 -9.34 -4.23 3.00
N ASP A 48 -8.91 -4.76 4.15
CA ASP A 48 -9.24 -4.28 5.49
C ASP A 48 -7.97 -3.73 6.18
N ILE A 49 -7.20 -3.01 5.39
CA ILE A 49 -6.05 -2.19 5.78
C ILE A 49 -6.23 -0.86 5.07
N ASP A 50 -5.45 0.14 5.45
CA ASP A 50 -5.51 1.43 4.78
C ASP A 50 -5.10 1.34 3.31
N THR A 51 -5.70 2.19 2.49
CA THR A 51 -5.55 2.13 1.04
C THR A 51 -5.36 3.52 0.44
N ALA A 52 -4.47 3.63 -0.54
CA ALA A 52 -4.26 4.82 -1.36
C ALA A 52 -4.53 4.48 -2.84
N LEU A 53 -5.45 5.22 -3.46
CA LEU A 53 -5.73 5.14 -4.89
C LEU A 53 -4.99 6.27 -5.61
N ILE A 54 -4.14 5.94 -6.58
CA ILE A 54 -3.35 6.91 -7.36
C ILE A 54 -3.65 6.82 -8.87
N GLY A 55 -3.26 7.84 -9.63
CA GLY A 55 -3.37 7.88 -11.10
C GLY A 55 -4.81 7.96 -11.63
N GLN A 56 -5.75 8.53 -10.86
CA GLN A 56 -7.16 8.65 -11.24
C GLN A 56 -7.35 9.47 -12.53
N ASP A 57 -6.51 10.48 -12.74
CA ASP A 57 -6.46 11.32 -13.93
C ASP A 57 -5.98 10.58 -15.19
N ARG A 58 -5.16 9.54 -15.02
CA ARG A 58 -4.61 8.72 -16.11
C ARG A 58 -5.48 7.50 -16.45
N VAL A 59 -5.92 6.74 -15.45
CA VAL A 59 -6.59 5.44 -15.65
C VAL A 59 -7.98 5.33 -15.02
N LYS A 60 -8.51 6.41 -14.43
CA LYS A 60 -9.87 6.48 -13.86
C LYS A 60 -10.19 5.35 -12.86
N GLY A 61 -9.16 4.87 -12.14
CA GLY A 61 -9.33 3.79 -11.16
C GLY A 61 -9.51 2.38 -11.72
N HIS A 62 -9.18 2.13 -13.00
CA HIS A 62 -9.30 0.80 -13.64
C HIS A 62 -7.99 0.00 -13.67
N GLY A 63 -6.90 0.59 -13.19
CA GLY A 63 -5.57 -0.03 -13.26
C GLY A 63 -4.84 0.22 -14.58
N VAL A 64 -3.54 -0.09 -14.60
CA VAL A 64 -2.67 0.06 -15.78
C VAL A 64 -2.64 -1.17 -16.69
N GLY A 65 -3.38 -2.24 -16.36
CA GLY A 65 -3.52 -3.42 -17.22
C GLY A 65 -2.22 -4.19 -17.50
N GLY A 66 -1.22 -4.07 -16.63
CA GLY A 66 0.10 -4.69 -16.82
C GLY A 66 1.11 -3.82 -17.58
N ASP A 67 0.77 -2.57 -17.91
CA ASP A 67 1.73 -1.59 -18.41
C ASP A 67 2.63 -1.09 -17.26
N ASN A 68 3.83 -1.65 -17.21
CA ASN A 68 4.82 -1.35 -16.17
C ASN A 68 5.35 0.08 -16.26
N GLU A 69 5.51 0.62 -17.47
CA GLU A 69 6.03 1.97 -17.67
C GLU A 69 5.02 3.01 -17.22
N LEU A 70 3.75 2.82 -17.59
CA LEU A 70 2.66 3.68 -17.12
C LEU A 70 2.52 3.60 -15.59
N GLY A 71 2.61 2.41 -15.01
CA GLY A 71 2.58 2.21 -13.56
C GLY A 71 3.71 2.97 -12.83
N ALA A 72 4.93 2.91 -13.37
CA ALA A 72 6.07 3.62 -12.82
C ALA A 72 5.90 5.15 -12.93
N GLN A 73 5.41 5.66 -14.07
CA GLN A 73 5.14 7.08 -14.26
C GLN A 73 4.10 7.59 -13.26
N ILE A 74 2.98 6.88 -13.11
CA ILE A 74 1.93 7.24 -12.15
C ILE A 74 2.49 7.28 -10.72
N MET A 75 3.23 6.25 -10.30
CA MET A 75 3.85 6.24 -8.97
C MET A 75 4.80 7.43 -8.77
N GLN A 76 5.57 7.79 -9.80
CA GLN A 76 6.49 8.92 -9.72
C GLN A 76 5.75 10.27 -9.62
N GLU A 77 4.68 10.44 -10.39
CA GLU A 77 3.83 11.64 -10.37
C GLU A 77 3.05 11.79 -9.05
N ASN A 78 2.66 10.67 -8.41
CA ASN A 78 1.89 10.63 -7.16
C ASN A 78 2.73 10.29 -5.91
N ALA A 79 4.07 10.29 -5.98
CA ALA A 79 4.92 9.84 -4.88
C ALA A 79 4.69 10.62 -3.59
N THR A 80 4.47 11.94 -3.68
CA THR A 80 4.18 12.79 -2.52
C THR A 80 2.86 12.41 -1.86
N GLU A 81 1.80 12.19 -2.64
CA GLU A 81 0.49 11.76 -2.11
C GLU A 81 0.60 10.42 -1.36
N VAL A 82 1.37 9.46 -1.91
CA VAL A 82 1.62 8.18 -1.23
C VAL A 82 2.40 8.36 0.07
N LEU A 83 3.37 9.26 0.10
CA LEU A 83 4.14 9.55 1.31
C LEU A 83 3.29 10.26 2.38
N ASP A 84 2.41 11.18 1.97
CA ASP A 84 1.49 11.86 2.88
C ASP A 84 0.51 10.88 3.54
N GLU A 85 0.05 9.84 2.83
CA GLU A 85 -0.76 8.75 3.40
C GLU A 85 0.01 7.87 4.41
N LEU A 86 1.34 7.89 4.34
CA LEU A 86 2.24 7.18 5.25
C LEU A 86 2.62 8.00 6.48
N ASP A 87 2.33 9.30 6.49
CA ASP A 87 2.62 10.16 7.62
C ASP A 87 1.90 9.68 8.89
N GLY A 88 2.63 9.67 9.99
CA GLY A 88 2.16 9.15 11.28
C GLY A 88 2.18 7.63 11.41
N ARG A 89 2.37 6.86 10.33
CA ARG A 89 2.55 5.40 10.36
C ARG A 89 4.02 5.01 10.46
N ILE A 90 4.87 5.71 9.71
CA ILE A 90 6.33 5.57 9.79
C ILE A 90 6.81 6.38 10.99
N THR A 91 6.85 5.73 12.15
CA THR A 91 7.31 6.34 13.40
C THR A 91 8.76 5.97 13.70
N THR A 92 9.34 6.59 14.74
CA THR A 92 10.68 6.25 15.24
C THR A 92 10.78 4.82 15.78
N GLU A 93 9.66 4.11 15.96
CA GLU A 93 9.66 2.70 16.33
C GLU A 93 9.79 1.73 15.15
N ALA A 94 9.65 2.21 13.92
CA ALA A 94 9.81 1.38 12.73
C ALA A 94 11.30 1.07 12.51
N GLU A 95 11.62 -0.22 12.38
CA GLU A 95 12.98 -0.71 12.12
C GLU A 95 13.21 -1.01 10.63
N ALA A 96 12.13 -1.20 9.87
CA ALA A 96 12.18 -1.38 8.42
C ALA A 96 10.85 -0.98 7.74
N ILE A 97 10.94 -0.74 6.43
CA ILE A 97 9.81 -0.59 5.51
C ILE A 97 9.92 -1.73 4.49
N VAL A 98 8.80 -2.41 4.24
CA VAL A 98 8.71 -3.56 3.31
C VAL A 98 7.63 -3.32 2.27
#